data_AF-A0A009SCN7-F1
#
_entry.id   AF-A0A009SCN7-F1
#
_cell.length_a   1.000
_cell.length_b   1.000
_cell.length_c   1.000
_cell.angle_alpha   90.00
_cell.angle_beta   90.00
_cell.angle_gamma   90.00
#
_symmetry.space_group_name_H-M   'P 1'
#
loop_
_entity.id
_entity.type
_entity.pdbx_description
1 polymer ?
#
loop_
_entity_poly.entity_id
_entity_poly.type
_entity_poly.pdbx_seq_one_letter_code
_entity_poly.pdbx_strand_id
1 'polypeptide(L)'
;MDIKRLMDDKNSDVLFLLVHDFLPTTVKPYSRWVLYKILEAYAGTPFEISNKILAIRLGLYERRVAVALKELVSYQILIAPIECVDSQNFLRFNEELFRRYWQVSTRSRYAVDEWYNRSRYKPNELFFYILKERLNDFYISHTQANKTSLQDKLDFKDALVLLCLIRNTNEFGVVENCGITRLKDKTGLSKPSIFRCIESLKKYGIIRHRLGGIANNRFLIGTHPIFFLNLSHELWLEKRSYGYFYILNCKKQHTFEIYNNYLYIKYFIANYTYLLPMIERKDVIGISEYIDVQIRSQLYNLSNNVSNINKKDAYQHYDQADQYLLSQLIDLALEIMASHKSFEGFSYYFEYKAIRARNSNMNSNMAIMARIQAIFEQWSIQNFGNVEAMKRSKDGLISWNDGNASRLKSFINSLVDVRNQQKAESSFMTYQLQKFIEIFVAMFVKNKIFIFSRALHMAENFRPFTIVPHSDPQTLCIFQSSKNLRANLFTQIDLDEPDKNLKCREFIPSIEDLKMMGLLPECCKTLDGFEEIVCEDEA
;
A
#
# COMPACT_ATOMS: atom_id res chain seq x y z
N MET A 1 20.33 -4.61 32.11
CA MET A 1 19.48 -3.55 31.54
C MET A 1 18.51 -3.11 32.63
N ASP A 2 18.50 -1.83 33.00
CA ASP A 2 17.89 -1.33 34.24
C ASP A 2 16.37 -1.16 34.10
N ILE A 3 15.58 -1.73 35.01
CA ILE A 3 14.10 -1.77 34.93
C ILE A 3 13.50 -0.36 34.95
N LYS A 4 14.12 0.59 35.68
CA LYS A 4 13.70 2.00 35.67
C LYS A 4 13.89 2.65 34.29
N ARG A 5 15.02 2.43 33.62
CA ARG A 5 15.24 2.94 32.25
C ARG A 5 14.24 2.37 31.25
N LEU A 6 13.90 1.08 31.37
CA LEU A 6 12.86 0.43 30.55
C LEU A 6 11.46 1.04 30.76
N MET A 7 11.12 1.44 31.99
CA MET A 7 9.85 2.09 32.30
C MET A 7 9.81 3.56 31.84
N ASP A 8 10.92 4.29 31.94
CA ASP A 8 11.05 5.67 31.45
C ASP A 8 11.01 5.72 29.90
N ASP A 9 11.70 4.81 29.22
CA ASP A 9 11.67 4.69 27.76
C ASP A 9 10.26 4.37 27.26
N LYS A 10 9.54 3.46 27.94
CA LYS A 10 8.16 3.11 27.59
C LYS A 10 7.20 4.29 27.75
N ASN A 11 7.32 5.06 28.84
CA ASN A 11 6.49 6.24 29.06
C ASN A 11 6.74 7.31 28.00
N SER A 12 8.00 7.52 27.62
CA SER A 12 8.36 8.43 26.52
C SER A 12 7.75 7.97 25.18
N ASP A 13 7.84 6.69 24.85
CA ASP A 13 7.30 6.14 23.61
C ASP A 13 5.78 6.29 23.52
N VAL A 14 5.08 6.03 24.63
CA VAL A 14 3.63 6.24 24.73
C VAL A 14 3.30 7.71 24.45
N LEU A 15 4.03 8.65 25.06
CA LEU A 15 3.82 10.07 24.81
C LEU A 15 4.08 10.46 23.36
N PHE A 16 5.15 9.96 22.74
CA PHE A 16 5.47 10.22 21.34
C PHE A 16 4.34 9.76 20.41
N LEU A 17 3.81 8.56 20.64
CA LEU A 17 2.70 8.03 19.86
C LEU A 17 1.41 8.81 20.13
N LEU A 18 1.12 9.15 21.38
CA LEU A 18 -0.04 9.97 21.73
C LEU A 18 0.00 11.34 21.05
N VAL A 19 1.16 12.00 21.07
CA VAL A 19 1.36 13.27 20.39
C VAL A 19 1.17 13.09 18.89
N HIS A 20 1.84 12.13 18.24
CA HIS A 20 1.68 11.93 16.80
C HIS A 20 0.26 11.55 16.38
N ASP A 21 -0.38 10.65 17.13
CA ASP A 21 -1.68 10.09 16.80
C ASP A 21 -2.85 11.01 17.19
N PHE A 22 -2.66 11.98 18.09
CA PHE A 22 -3.76 12.84 18.58
C PHE A 22 -3.46 14.34 18.59
N LEU A 23 -2.39 14.81 17.95
CA LEU A 23 -2.15 16.25 17.79
C LEU A 23 -3.29 16.93 16.99
N PRO A 24 -3.84 18.06 17.48
CA PRO A 24 -4.89 18.80 16.77
C PRO A 24 -4.48 19.16 15.34
N THR A 25 -5.43 19.10 14.41
CA THR A 25 -5.19 19.41 12.98
C THR A 25 -4.82 20.87 12.73
N THR A 26 -5.13 21.76 13.68
CA THR A 26 -4.85 23.20 13.64
C THR A 26 -3.36 23.55 13.82
N VAL A 27 -2.56 22.63 14.37
CA VAL A 27 -1.13 22.88 14.62
C VAL A 27 -0.36 22.93 13.31
N LYS A 28 0.37 24.03 13.09
CA LYS A 28 1.17 24.27 11.89
C LYS A 28 2.34 23.28 11.75
N PRO A 29 2.75 22.92 10.51
CA PRO A 29 3.80 21.94 10.26
C PRO A 29 5.10 22.20 11.03
N TYR A 30 5.56 23.45 11.07
CA TYR A 30 6.79 23.79 11.77
C TYR A 30 6.67 23.62 13.29
N SER A 31 5.52 23.96 13.86
CA SER A 31 5.25 23.77 15.28
C SER A 31 5.14 22.28 15.65
N ARG A 32 4.65 21.42 14.74
CA ARG A 32 4.74 19.96 14.89
C ARG A 32 6.19 19.47 14.92
N TRP A 33 7.02 20.01 14.03
CA TRP A 33 8.43 19.65 13.97
C TRP A 33 9.19 20.07 15.24
N VAL A 34 8.95 21.30 15.72
CA VAL A 34 9.46 21.79 17.01
C VAL A 34 9.01 20.87 18.14
N LEU A 35 7.74 20.46 18.15
CA LEU A 35 7.20 19.55 19.16
C LEU A 35 7.92 18.19 19.16
N TYR A 36 8.22 17.62 17.99
CA TYR A 36 9.00 16.37 17.90
C TYR A 36 10.44 16.54 18.37
N LYS A 37 11.08 17.68 18.08
CA LYS A 37 12.42 18.01 18.59
C LYS A 37 12.42 18.13 20.12
N ILE A 38 11.40 18.75 20.70
CA ILE A 38 11.25 18.85 22.16
C ILE A 38 11.02 17.46 22.77
N LEU A 39 10.17 16.64 22.15
CA LEU A 39 9.95 15.26 22.59
C LEU A 39 11.25 14.45 22.59
N GLU A 40 12.05 14.54 21.53
CA GLU A 40 13.36 13.88 21.44
C GLU A 40 14.34 14.39 22.50
N ALA A 41 14.44 15.71 22.68
CA ALA A 41 15.42 16.30 23.59
C ALA A 41 15.08 16.12 25.09
N TYR A 42 13.80 16.03 25.45
CA TYR A 42 13.34 16.07 26.85
C TYR A 42 12.48 14.87 27.27
N ALA A 43 12.06 14.00 26.35
CA ALA A 43 11.29 12.77 26.65
C ALA A 43 10.05 12.98 27.54
N GLY A 44 9.40 14.15 27.44
CA GLY A 44 8.22 14.50 28.25
C GLY A 44 8.53 15.23 29.56
N THR A 45 9.79 15.31 29.97
CA THR A 45 10.20 16.07 31.17
C THR A 45 10.01 17.58 30.99
N PRO A 46 9.80 18.34 32.08
CA PRO A 46 9.75 19.80 32.02
C PRO A 46 11.06 20.40 31.48
N PHE A 47 10.95 21.48 30.70
CA PHE A 47 12.08 22.15 30.06
C PHE A 47 11.96 23.68 30.16
N GLU A 48 13.10 24.36 30.14
CA GLU A 48 13.18 25.81 30.29
C GLU A 48 12.64 26.55 29.04
N ILE A 49 11.91 27.65 29.26
CA ILE A 49 11.26 28.46 28.22
C ILE A 49 12.25 29.33 27.42
N SER A 50 13.47 29.50 27.90
CA SER A 50 14.48 30.35 27.26
C SER A 50 14.65 30.00 25.77
N ASN A 51 14.09 30.85 24.89
CA ASN A 51 14.05 30.58 23.45
C ASN A 51 15.45 30.36 22.89
N LYS A 52 16.45 31.09 23.40
CA LYS A 52 17.84 30.99 22.98
C LYS A 52 18.45 29.62 23.37
N ILE A 53 18.30 29.20 24.63
CA ILE A 53 18.82 27.92 25.11
C ILE A 53 18.12 26.77 24.38
N LEU A 54 16.79 26.85 24.27
CA LEU A 54 16.01 25.84 23.60
C LEU A 54 16.36 25.76 22.11
N ALA A 55 16.47 26.89 21.41
CA ALA A 55 16.83 26.92 20.00
C ALA A 55 18.19 26.29 19.73
N ILE A 56 19.20 26.56 20.56
CA ILE A 56 20.52 25.91 20.48
C ILE A 56 20.37 24.41 20.68
N ARG A 57 19.64 23.98 21.74
CA ARG A 57 19.43 22.56 22.05
C ARG A 57 18.73 21.80 20.93
N LEU A 58 17.73 22.41 20.30
CA LEU A 58 16.94 21.79 19.22
C LEU A 58 17.59 21.94 17.83
N GLY A 59 18.66 22.74 17.70
CA GLY A 59 19.28 23.05 16.40
C GLY A 59 18.36 23.87 15.48
N LEU A 60 17.61 24.82 16.03
CA LEU A 60 16.60 25.62 15.32
C LEU A 60 16.86 27.13 15.47
N TYR A 61 16.19 27.95 14.66
CA TYR A 61 16.22 29.40 14.85
C TYR A 61 15.36 29.85 16.02
N GLU A 62 15.96 30.64 16.90
CA GLU A 62 15.31 31.23 18.07
C GLU A 62 13.95 31.88 17.74
N ARG A 63 13.90 32.77 16.74
CA ARG A 63 12.66 33.46 16.37
C ARG A 63 11.56 32.48 15.94
N ARG A 64 11.91 31.39 15.24
CA ARG A 64 10.92 30.41 14.77
C ARG A 64 10.47 29.49 15.90
N VAL A 65 11.37 29.15 16.84
CA VAL A 65 11.04 28.43 18.07
C VAL A 65 10.07 29.25 18.92
N ALA A 66 10.32 30.54 19.12
CA ALA A 66 9.44 31.42 19.88
C ALA A 66 8.02 31.47 19.31
N VAL A 67 7.88 31.58 17.98
CA VAL A 67 6.57 31.55 17.30
C VAL A 67 5.87 30.20 17.48
N ALA A 68 6.61 29.10 17.36
CA ALA A 68 6.06 27.76 17.56
C ALA A 68 5.61 27.52 19.01
N LEU A 69 6.42 27.92 20.00
CA LEU A 69 6.07 27.80 21.41
C LEU A 69 4.80 28.60 21.74
N LYS A 70 4.68 29.83 21.25
CA LYS A 70 3.48 30.65 21.44
C LYS A 70 2.23 29.93 20.91
N GLU A 71 2.32 29.30 19.74
CA GLU A 71 1.24 28.49 19.17
C GLU A 71 0.91 27.27 20.05
N LEU A 72 1.92 26.48 20.43
CA LEU A 72 1.75 25.25 21.23
C LEU A 72 1.16 25.54 22.61
N VAL A 73 1.59 26.62 23.26
CA VAL A 73 1.01 27.08 24.55
C VAL A 73 -0.42 27.58 24.37
N SER A 74 -0.71 28.32 23.28
CA SER A 74 -2.08 28.81 23.02
C SER A 74 -3.09 27.68 22.82
N TYR A 75 -2.64 26.53 22.30
CA TYR A 75 -3.45 25.32 22.16
C TYR A 75 -3.37 24.38 23.37
N GLN A 76 -2.75 24.80 24.47
CA GLN A 76 -2.57 24.02 25.70
C GLN A 76 -1.85 22.69 25.49
N ILE A 77 -1.08 22.55 24.41
CA ILE A 77 -0.24 21.37 24.13
C ILE A 77 0.95 21.36 25.10
N LEU A 78 1.52 22.54 25.33
CA LEU A 78 2.51 22.81 26.34
C LEU A 78 1.90 23.68 27.45
N ILE A 79 2.18 23.34 28.70
CA ILE A 79 1.65 24.03 29.89
C ILE A 79 2.76 24.25 30.92
N ALA A 80 2.59 25.23 31.80
CA ALA A 80 3.48 25.39 32.95
C ALA A 80 3.35 24.19 33.92
N PRO A 81 4.44 23.73 34.55
CA PRO A 81 4.36 22.74 35.62
C PRO A 81 3.64 23.33 36.84
N ILE A 82 2.80 22.53 37.51
CA ILE A 82 2.02 22.99 38.68
C ILE A 82 2.87 22.96 39.96
N GLU A 83 3.92 22.13 39.99
CA GLU A 83 4.63 21.74 41.21
C GLU A 83 5.99 22.44 41.41
N CYS A 84 6.42 23.31 40.48
CA CYS A 84 7.72 24.02 40.59
C CYS A 84 7.55 25.44 41.14
N VAL A 85 8.40 25.79 42.11
CA VAL A 85 8.51 27.14 42.69
C VAL A 85 8.83 28.19 41.62
N ASP A 86 9.54 27.78 40.55
CA ASP A 86 9.85 28.59 39.35
C ASP A 86 9.00 28.19 38.11
N SER A 87 7.75 27.77 38.31
CA SER A 87 6.85 27.28 37.25
C SER A 87 6.66 28.23 36.06
N GLN A 88 6.91 29.54 36.22
CA GLN A 88 6.79 30.53 35.16
C GLN A 88 7.88 30.41 34.07
N ASN A 89 9.00 29.75 34.36
CA ASN A 89 10.14 29.63 33.44
C ASN A 89 10.24 28.26 32.75
N PHE A 90 9.33 27.33 33.06
CA PHE A 90 9.36 25.97 32.53
C PHE A 90 8.06 25.61 31.82
N LEU A 91 8.15 24.75 30.80
CA LEU A 91 7.01 24.13 30.13
C LEU A 91 7.12 22.61 30.23
N ARG A 92 5.98 21.94 30.20
CA ARG A 92 5.87 20.50 30.06
C ARG A 92 4.76 20.13 29.08
N PHE A 93 4.76 18.88 28.64
CA PHE A 93 3.65 18.36 27.84
C PHE A 93 2.39 18.24 28.67
N ASN A 94 1.27 18.64 28.08
CA ASN A 94 -0.05 18.36 28.65
C ASN A 94 -0.46 16.92 28.31
N GLU A 95 0.11 15.94 29.00
CA GLU A 95 -0.19 14.52 28.75
C GLU A 95 -1.68 14.18 28.90
N GLU A 96 -2.35 14.83 29.86
CA GLU A 96 -3.79 14.65 30.07
C GLU A 96 -4.61 15.02 28.83
N LEU A 97 -4.24 16.10 28.14
CA LEU A 97 -4.90 16.50 26.90
C LEU A 97 -4.87 15.38 25.87
N PHE A 98 -3.69 14.79 25.65
CA PHE A 98 -3.53 13.72 24.66
C PHE A 98 -4.20 12.42 25.09
N ARG A 99 -4.18 12.08 26.39
CA ARG A 99 -4.94 10.93 26.92
C ARG A 99 -6.45 11.12 26.72
N ARG A 100 -6.97 12.33 26.94
CA ARG A 100 -8.39 12.66 26.68
C ARG A 100 -8.71 12.56 25.18
N TYR A 101 -7.86 13.09 24.31
CA TYR A 101 -8.05 12.97 22.86
C TYR A 101 -8.02 11.52 22.39
N TRP A 102 -7.11 10.69 22.90
CA TRP A 102 -7.08 9.26 22.62
C TRP A 102 -8.38 8.57 23.10
N GLN A 103 -8.86 8.84 24.32
CA GLN A 103 -10.10 8.27 24.85
C GLN A 103 -11.30 8.59 23.95
N VAL A 104 -11.44 9.86 23.57
CA VAL A 104 -12.57 10.33 22.74
C VAL A 104 -12.51 9.77 21.32
N SER A 105 -11.32 9.77 20.70
CA SER A 105 -11.15 9.39 19.29
C SER A 105 -11.19 7.89 19.04
N THR A 106 -10.70 7.07 19.98
CA THR A 106 -10.66 5.61 19.82
C THR A 106 -11.93 4.92 20.31
N ARG A 107 -12.68 5.54 21.25
CA ARG A 107 -13.75 4.88 22.02
C ARG A 107 -13.31 3.50 22.57
N SER A 108 -12.01 3.35 22.79
CA SER A 108 -11.38 2.08 23.11
C SER A 108 -11.79 1.64 24.51
N ARG A 109 -12.09 0.34 24.66
CA ARG A 109 -12.26 -0.29 25.98
C ARG A 109 -10.91 -0.62 26.64
N TYR A 110 -9.82 -0.54 25.88
CA TYR A 110 -8.47 -0.88 26.32
C TYR A 110 -7.81 0.31 27.03
N ALA A 111 -6.95 0.04 28.00
CA ALA A 111 -6.08 1.05 28.60
C ALA A 111 -4.99 1.54 27.62
N VAL A 112 -4.36 2.69 27.90
CA VAL A 112 -3.31 3.27 27.03
C VAL A 112 -2.13 2.32 26.84
N ASP A 113 -1.70 1.62 27.90
CA ASP A 113 -0.62 0.64 27.83
C ASP A 113 -0.96 -0.54 26.93
N GLU A 114 -2.22 -0.98 26.96
CA GLU A 114 -2.69 -2.07 26.12
C GLU A 114 -2.82 -1.63 24.65
N TRP A 115 -3.25 -0.38 24.41
CA TRP A 115 -3.19 0.24 23.09
C TRP A 115 -1.76 0.32 22.54
N TYR A 116 -0.80 0.74 23.38
CA TYR A 116 0.62 0.77 23.02
C TYR A 116 1.14 -0.63 22.67
N ASN A 117 0.89 -1.63 23.52
CA ASN A 117 1.35 -3.00 23.28
C ASN A 117 0.70 -3.66 22.04
N ARG A 118 -0.53 -3.25 21.68
CA ARG A 118 -1.22 -3.70 20.46
C ARG A 118 -0.83 -2.92 19.22
N SER A 119 -0.09 -1.81 19.36
CA SER A 119 0.37 -1.05 18.22
C SER A 119 1.48 -1.81 17.46
N ARG A 120 1.54 -1.64 16.14
CA ARG A 120 2.31 -2.52 15.24
C ARG A 120 3.82 -2.42 15.51
N TYR A 121 4.47 -3.55 15.81
CA TYR A 121 5.89 -3.62 16.21
C TYR A 121 6.85 -2.99 15.20
N LYS A 122 6.82 -3.41 13.93
CA LYS A 122 7.76 -2.90 12.90
C LYS A 122 7.54 -1.42 12.53
N PRO A 123 6.30 -0.95 12.31
CA PRO A 123 6.00 0.48 12.16
C PRO A 123 6.49 1.34 13.32
N ASN A 124 6.33 0.87 14.56
CA ASN A 124 6.84 1.59 15.74
C ASN A 124 8.36 1.68 15.73
N GLU A 125 9.06 0.58 15.44
CA GLU A 125 10.52 0.56 15.38
C GLU A 125 11.07 1.62 14.41
N LEU A 126 10.56 1.65 13.16
CA LEU A 126 11.00 2.62 12.16
C LEU A 126 10.59 4.05 12.52
N PHE A 127 9.42 4.21 13.14
CA PHE A 127 8.94 5.52 13.57
C PHE A 127 9.82 6.11 14.67
N PHE A 128 10.11 5.34 15.71
CA PHE A 128 10.99 5.77 16.80
C PHE A 128 12.44 5.93 16.33
N TYR A 129 12.90 5.11 15.39
CA TYR A 129 14.20 5.31 14.78
C TYR A 129 14.32 6.69 14.12
N ILE A 130 13.32 7.11 13.33
CA ILE A 130 13.32 8.45 12.76
C ILE A 130 13.25 9.53 13.86
N LEU A 131 12.38 9.35 14.85
CA LEU A 131 12.16 10.36 15.89
C LEU A 131 13.32 10.50 16.88
N LYS A 132 13.98 9.42 17.28
CA LYS A 132 15.02 9.43 18.31
C LYS A 132 16.43 9.53 17.74
N GLU A 133 16.66 9.00 16.53
CA GLU A 133 18.02 8.88 16.00
C GLU A 133 18.27 9.75 14.77
N ARG A 134 17.22 10.12 14.01
CA ARG A 134 17.38 10.74 12.68
C ARG A 134 16.72 12.10 12.50
N LEU A 135 16.08 12.67 13.52
CA LEU A 135 15.41 13.98 13.39
C LEU A 135 16.36 15.09 12.93
N ASN A 136 17.65 15.02 13.27
CA ASN A 136 18.66 16.02 12.89
C ASN A 136 19.15 15.89 11.44
N ASP A 137 18.78 14.81 10.75
CA ASP A 137 19.25 14.54 9.39
C ASP A 137 18.40 15.25 8.32
N PHE A 138 17.23 15.77 8.67
CA PHE A 138 16.35 16.44 7.72
C PHE A 138 16.63 17.94 7.65
N TYR A 139 16.56 18.49 6.45
CA TYR A 139 16.75 19.91 6.24
C TYR A 139 15.60 20.73 6.78
N ILE A 140 15.96 21.79 7.49
CA ILE A 140 15.05 22.76 8.10
C ILE A 140 15.34 24.14 7.53
N SER A 141 16.63 24.46 7.38
CA SER A 141 17.11 25.76 6.91
C SER A 141 18.62 25.82 6.72
N HIS A 142 19.06 26.84 5.99
CA HIS A 142 20.46 27.10 5.62
C HIS A 142 21.45 27.33 6.79
N THR A 143 21.00 27.59 8.03
CA THR A 143 21.90 27.76 9.19
C THR A 143 22.01 26.53 10.09
N GLN A 144 21.59 25.34 9.65
CA GLN A 144 21.89 24.13 10.40
C GLN A 144 23.40 23.89 10.38
N ALA A 145 24.00 23.72 11.56
CA ALA A 145 25.45 23.69 11.75
C ALA A 145 26.12 22.44 11.15
N ASN A 146 25.38 21.34 10.97
CA ASN A 146 25.90 20.07 10.47
C ASN A 146 25.09 19.62 9.25
N LYS A 147 25.68 19.69 8.05
CA LYS A 147 25.07 19.13 6.83
C LYS A 147 25.24 17.62 6.82
N THR A 148 24.14 16.88 6.73
CA THR A 148 24.17 15.44 6.45
C THR A 148 23.85 15.22 4.97
N SER A 149 24.20 14.05 4.41
CA SER A 149 23.84 13.68 3.02
C SER A 149 22.33 13.70 2.74
N LEU A 150 21.52 13.61 3.80
CA LEU A 150 20.07 13.73 3.78
C LEU A 150 19.57 15.18 3.69
N GLN A 151 20.28 16.14 4.29
CA GLN A 151 19.83 17.53 4.32
C GLN A 151 19.83 18.19 2.93
N ASP A 152 20.64 17.72 1.99
CA ASP A 152 20.59 18.24 0.62
C ASP A 152 19.46 17.61 -0.23
N LYS A 153 18.72 16.65 0.34
CA LYS A 153 17.78 15.79 -0.39
C LYS A 153 16.36 15.83 0.17
N LEU A 154 16.19 15.82 1.50
CA LEU A 154 14.90 15.77 2.17
C LEU A 154 14.78 16.87 3.22
N ASP A 155 13.63 17.54 3.22
CA ASP A 155 13.30 18.55 4.24
C ASP A 155 12.44 17.97 5.39
N PHE A 156 12.23 18.77 6.43
CA PHE A 156 11.43 18.37 7.58
C PHE A 156 9.97 18.06 7.21
N LYS A 157 9.43 18.59 6.11
CA LYS A 157 8.08 18.30 5.65
C LYS A 157 8.02 16.91 5.01
N ASP A 158 9.07 16.53 4.28
CA ASP A 158 9.24 15.16 3.80
C ASP A 158 9.24 14.18 4.99
N ALA A 159 9.96 14.51 6.07
CA ALA A 159 9.96 13.75 7.31
C ALA A 159 8.56 13.63 7.95
N LEU A 160 7.80 14.73 8.02
CA LEU A 160 6.44 14.71 8.57
C LEU A 160 5.52 13.77 7.76
N VAL A 161 5.61 13.82 6.43
CA VAL A 161 4.84 12.92 5.54
C VAL A 161 5.30 11.48 5.75
N LEU A 162 6.61 11.24 5.79
CA LEU A 162 7.18 9.92 5.98
C LEU A 162 6.76 9.30 7.32
N LEU A 163 6.83 10.05 8.43
CA LEU A 163 6.37 9.60 9.75
C LEU A 163 4.90 9.14 9.71
N CYS A 164 4.04 9.89 9.02
CA CYS A 164 2.64 9.50 8.86
C CYS A 164 2.48 8.22 8.00
N LEU A 165 3.29 8.05 6.96
CA LEU A 165 3.30 6.82 6.15
C LEU A 165 3.78 5.62 6.95
N ILE A 166 4.90 5.74 7.68
CA ILE A 166 5.45 4.69 8.55
C ILE A 166 4.38 4.25 9.56
N ARG A 167 3.72 5.17 10.24
CA ARG A 167 2.69 4.83 11.25
C ARG A 167 1.51 4.05 10.69
N ASN A 168 1.28 4.12 9.37
CA ASN A 168 0.20 3.41 8.69
C ASN A 168 0.67 2.19 7.90
N THR A 169 1.96 1.85 7.99
CA THR A 169 2.54 0.74 7.23
C THR A 169 2.30 -0.60 7.93
N ASN A 170 2.30 -1.69 7.17
CA ASN A 170 2.36 -3.06 7.68
C ASN A 170 3.83 -3.54 7.76
N GLU A 171 4.04 -4.79 8.16
CA GLU A 171 5.39 -5.36 8.31
C GLU A 171 6.20 -5.47 7.00
N PHE A 172 5.52 -5.39 5.84
CA PHE A 172 6.14 -5.43 4.52
C PHE A 172 6.37 -4.04 3.92
N GLY A 173 6.03 -2.96 4.63
CA GLY A 173 6.15 -1.61 4.12
C GLY A 173 4.94 -1.13 3.31
N VAL A 174 3.82 -1.87 3.30
CA VAL A 174 2.59 -1.46 2.60
C VAL A 174 1.76 -0.53 3.48
N VAL A 175 1.49 0.67 2.97
CA VAL A 175 0.66 1.69 3.61
C VAL A 175 -0.72 1.67 3.00
N GLU A 176 -1.68 1.19 3.78
CA GLU A 176 -3.10 1.20 3.43
C GLU A 176 -3.84 2.30 4.18
N ASN A 177 -4.95 2.79 3.62
CA ASN A 177 -5.85 3.74 4.29
C ASN A 177 -5.21 5.07 4.75
N CYS A 178 -4.19 5.54 4.03
CA CYS A 178 -3.52 6.82 4.29
C CYS A 178 -3.73 7.81 3.12
N GLY A 179 -4.92 8.43 3.07
CA GLY A 179 -5.25 9.43 2.06
C GLY A 179 -4.65 10.82 2.30
N ILE A 180 -4.76 11.69 1.30
CA ILE A 180 -4.30 13.08 1.37
C ILE A 180 -4.94 13.86 2.52
N THR A 181 -6.22 13.61 2.82
CA THR A 181 -6.91 14.23 3.97
C THR A 181 -6.23 13.85 5.28
N ARG A 182 -5.92 12.56 5.48
CA ARG A 182 -5.23 12.08 6.68
C ARG A 182 -3.81 12.66 6.78
N LEU A 183 -3.07 12.68 5.66
CA LEU A 183 -1.75 13.31 5.61
C LEU A 183 -1.83 14.80 5.97
N LYS A 184 -2.82 15.53 5.46
CA LYS A 184 -3.05 16.94 5.82
C LYS A 184 -3.31 17.10 7.32
N ASP A 185 -4.20 16.29 7.88
CA ASP A 185 -4.57 16.37 9.30
C ASP A 185 -3.39 16.05 10.22
N LYS A 186 -2.53 15.10 9.82
CA LYS A 186 -1.36 14.65 10.59
C LYS A 186 -0.14 15.55 10.46
N THR A 187 0.04 16.17 9.31
CA THR A 187 1.24 16.99 9.03
C THR A 187 0.99 18.50 9.13
N GLY A 188 -0.28 18.93 9.07
CA GLY A 188 -0.65 20.35 8.92
C GLY A 188 -0.28 20.94 7.55
N LEU A 189 0.22 20.13 6.60
CA LEU A 189 0.69 20.60 5.31
C LEU A 189 -0.47 20.85 4.33
N SER A 190 -0.26 21.78 3.40
CA SER A 190 -1.18 21.98 2.28
C SER A 190 -1.17 20.76 1.34
N LYS A 191 -2.28 20.51 0.61
CA LYS A 191 -2.33 19.42 -0.39
C LYS A 191 -1.18 19.52 -1.41
N PRO A 192 -0.87 20.69 -2.00
CA PRO A 192 0.28 20.82 -2.92
C PRO A 192 1.64 20.52 -2.27
N SER A 193 1.81 20.85 -0.98
CA SER A 193 3.05 20.51 -0.26
C SER A 193 3.17 19.00 -0.05
N ILE A 194 2.08 18.32 0.31
CA ILE A 194 2.07 16.85 0.47
C ILE A 194 2.43 16.16 -0.84
N PHE A 195 1.88 16.61 -1.98
CA PHE A 195 2.22 16.03 -3.27
C PHE A 195 3.71 16.21 -3.61
N ARG A 196 4.28 17.40 -3.34
CA ARG A 196 5.72 17.62 -3.51
C ARG A 196 6.56 16.70 -2.64
N CYS A 197 6.17 16.50 -1.38
CA CYS A 197 6.87 15.58 -0.49
C CYS A 197 6.80 14.13 -0.96
N ILE A 198 5.63 13.68 -1.42
CA ILE A 198 5.47 12.33 -1.99
C ILE A 198 6.39 12.14 -3.21
N GLU A 199 6.47 13.12 -4.11
CA GLU A 199 7.37 13.02 -5.26
C GLU A 199 8.85 13.09 -4.86
N SER A 200 9.21 13.85 -3.83
CA SER A 200 10.56 13.83 -3.24
C SER A 200 10.92 12.42 -2.72
N LEU A 201 10.04 11.82 -1.91
CA LEU A 201 10.23 10.47 -1.36
C LEU A 201 10.30 9.38 -2.45
N LYS A 202 9.60 9.56 -3.59
CA LYS A 202 9.68 8.66 -4.76
C LYS A 202 10.99 8.87 -5.53
N LYS A 203 11.41 10.12 -5.72
CA LYS A 203 12.67 10.48 -6.40
C LYS A 203 13.88 9.84 -5.74
N TYR A 204 13.90 9.77 -4.41
CA TYR A 204 14.98 9.17 -3.64
C TYR A 204 14.70 7.71 -3.23
N GLY A 205 13.77 7.00 -3.89
CA GLY A 205 13.61 5.56 -3.70
C GLY A 205 13.10 5.12 -2.32
N ILE A 206 12.61 6.02 -1.47
CA ILE A 206 12.00 5.70 -0.16
C ILE A 206 10.58 5.14 -0.36
N ILE A 207 9.87 5.63 -1.38
CA ILE A 207 8.63 5.03 -1.87
C ILE A 207 8.94 4.27 -3.15
N ARG A 208 8.86 2.94 -3.11
CA ARG A 208 9.07 2.04 -4.27
C ARG A 208 7.93 2.17 -5.28
N HIS A 209 6.70 2.24 -4.79
CA HIS A 209 5.54 2.28 -5.66
C HIS A 209 4.38 3.04 -5.00
N ARG A 210 3.55 3.68 -5.83
CA ARG A 210 2.32 4.34 -5.40
C ARG A 210 1.17 3.99 -6.34
N LEU A 211 0.17 3.32 -5.80
CA LEU A 211 -1.11 3.15 -6.47
C LEU A 211 -2.05 4.29 -6.09
N GLY A 212 -2.74 4.84 -7.09
CA GLY A 212 -3.70 5.92 -6.92
C GLY A 212 -4.87 5.52 -6.02
N GLY A 213 -5.53 6.53 -5.45
CA GLY A 213 -6.85 6.34 -4.86
C GLY A 213 -7.92 6.44 -5.93
N ILE A 214 -9.07 5.81 -5.70
CA ILE A 214 -10.21 5.85 -6.60
C ILE A 214 -11.30 6.69 -5.96
N ALA A 215 -11.82 7.67 -6.67
CA ALA A 215 -12.97 8.46 -6.23
C ALA A 215 -14.17 8.14 -7.13
N ASN A 216 -15.37 8.16 -6.55
CA ASN A 216 -16.64 8.08 -7.29
C ASN A 216 -16.78 6.88 -8.24
N ASN A 217 -16.25 5.72 -7.85
CA ASN A 217 -16.46 4.48 -8.58
C ASN A 217 -17.66 3.73 -7.97
N ARG A 218 -18.52 3.14 -8.82
CA ARG A 218 -19.72 2.42 -8.35
C ARG A 218 -19.41 1.04 -7.78
N PHE A 219 -18.26 0.48 -8.14
CA PHE A 219 -17.76 -0.82 -7.68
C PHE A 219 -17.00 -0.72 -6.36
N LEU A 220 -16.20 0.34 -6.18
CA LEU A 220 -15.40 0.61 -4.99
C LEU A 220 -15.87 1.85 -4.23
N ILE A 221 -16.20 1.69 -2.94
CA ILE A 221 -16.25 2.81 -1.99
C ILE A 221 -14.93 3.55 -2.11
N GLY A 222 -14.97 4.87 -2.33
CA GLY A 222 -13.79 5.66 -2.67
C GLY A 222 -12.56 5.27 -1.84
N THR A 223 -11.49 4.85 -2.52
CA THR A 223 -10.31 4.23 -1.88
C THR A 223 -9.16 5.22 -1.73
N HIS A 224 -8.43 5.11 -0.62
CA HIS A 224 -7.19 5.86 -0.41
C HIS A 224 -6.04 5.30 -1.24
N PRO A 225 -5.05 6.10 -1.66
CA PRO A 225 -3.83 5.58 -2.30
C PRO A 225 -3.13 4.52 -1.43
N ILE A 226 -2.48 3.55 -2.08
CA ILE A 226 -1.57 2.59 -1.42
C ILE A 226 -0.14 3.01 -1.75
N PHE A 227 0.72 3.00 -0.74
CA PHE A 227 2.15 3.23 -0.90
C PHE A 227 2.94 1.99 -0.49
N PHE A 228 4.04 1.73 -1.19
CA PHE A 228 4.99 0.68 -0.85
C PHE A 228 6.30 1.35 -0.44
N LEU A 229 6.64 1.28 0.84
CA LEU A 229 7.88 1.82 1.39
C LEU A 229 9.04 0.89 1.09
N ASN A 230 10.19 1.47 0.79
CA ASN A 230 11.44 0.75 0.63
C ASN A 230 12.09 0.48 1.99
N LEU A 231 11.85 -0.70 2.58
CA LEU A 231 12.42 -1.05 3.89
C LEU A 231 13.94 -1.36 3.86
N SER A 232 14.52 -1.58 2.67
CA SER A 232 15.98 -1.75 2.51
C SER A 232 16.73 -0.44 2.30
N HIS A 233 16.01 0.69 2.17
CA HIS A 233 16.59 1.98 1.86
C HIS A 233 17.60 2.43 2.92
N GLU A 234 18.65 3.16 2.51
CA GLU A 234 19.70 3.55 3.44
C GLU A 234 19.29 4.47 4.57
N LEU A 235 18.18 5.16 4.38
CA LEU A 235 17.51 5.93 5.41
C LEU A 235 17.29 5.12 6.70
N TRP A 236 17.20 3.79 6.65
CA TRP A 236 16.99 2.98 7.85
C TRP A 236 18.28 2.51 8.55
N LEU A 237 19.46 2.68 7.95
CA LEU A 237 20.76 2.16 8.43
C LEU A 237 20.64 0.75 9.06
N GLU A 238 20.88 0.62 10.36
CA GLU A 238 20.83 -0.66 11.09
C GLU A 238 19.41 -1.25 11.22
N LYS A 239 18.37 -0.44 11.00
CA LYS A 239 16.96 -0.85 11.03
C LYS A 239 16.42 -1.32 9.68
N ARG A 240 17.27 -1.32 8.64
CA ARG A 240 16.93 -1.84 7.30
C ARG A 240 16.36 -3.25 7.42
N SER A 241 15.43 -3.55 6.54
CA SER A 241 14.87 -4.89 6.41
C SER A 241 14.96 -5.31 4.96
N TYR A 242 15.64 -6.43 4.76
CA TYR A 242 15.86 -7.02 3.45
C TYR A 242 14.88 -8.18 3.24
N GLY A 243 14.78 -8.60 1.99
CA GLY A 243 13.96 -9.73 1.64
C GLY A 243 14.33 -10.34 0.31
N TYR A 244 13.64 -11.43 0.01
CA TYR A 244 13.68 -12.09 -1.27
C TYR A 244 12.65 -11.44 -2.19
N PHE A 245 13.07 -11.07 -3.39
CA PHE A 245 12.25 -10.61 -4.48
C PHE A 245 12.19 -11.72 -5.53
N TYR A 246 11.05 -12.39 -5.62
CA TYR A 246 10.79 -13.39 -6.64
C TYR A 246 10.08 -12.71 -7.81
N ILE A 247 10.70 -12.78 -8.98
CA ILE A 247 10.24 -12.14 -10.21
C ILE A 247 9.78 -13.25 -11.15
N LEU A 248 8.47 -13.44 -11.22
CA LEU A 248 7.87 -14.53 -12.00
C LEU A 248 7.60 -14.01 -13.40
N ASN A 249 8.36 -14.53 -14.36
CA ASN A 249 8.21 -14.24 -15.78
C ASN A 249 7.28 -15.29 -16.40
N CYS A 250 6.08 -14.83 -16.76
CA CYS A 250 5.09 -15.63 -17.47
C CYS A 250 5.18 -15.30 -18.97
N LYS A 251 5.90 -16.06 -19.82
CA LYS A 251 5.98 -15.70 -21.26
C LYS A 251 4.66 -15.91 -21.99
N LYS A 252 3.76 -16.78 -21.48
CA LYS A 252 2.37 -16.83 -21.92
C LYS A 252 1.56 -15.79 -21.14
N GLN A 253 1.07 -14.79 -21.88
CA GLN A 253 0.35 -13.64 -21.36
C GLN A 253 -0.82 -14.04 -20.44
N HIS A 254 -0.65 -13.88 -19.13
CA HIS A 254 -1.76 -13.63 -18.22
C HIS A 254 -1.79 -12.14 -17.92
N THR A 255 -1.80 -11.30 -18.97
CA THR A 255 -1.79 -9.84 -18.87
C THR A 255 -2.78 -9.43 -17.81
N PHE A 256 -2.32 -9.07 -16.60
CA PHE A 256 -3.19 -8.37 -15.67
C PHE A 256 -4.48 -9.15 -15.33
N GLU A 257 -4.39 -10.36 -14.75
CA GLU A 257 -5.52 -11.29 -14.51
C GLU A 257 -6.84 -10.61 -14.17
N ILE A 258 -6.88 -9.64 -13.27
CA ILE A 258 -8.13 -8.94 -12.93
C ILE A 258 -8.62 -8.02 -14.06
N TYR A 259 -7.74 -7.34 -14.79
CA TYR A 259 -8.13 -6.56 -15.97
C TYR A 259 -8.45 -7.44 -17.18
N ASN A 260 -7.73 -8.52 -17.45
CA ASN A 260 -8.10 -9.47 -18.50
C ASN A 260 -9.43 -10.16 -18.18
N ASN A 261 -9.61 -10.65 -16.95
CA ASN A 261 -10.89 -11.20 -16.50
C ASN A 261 -11.98 -10.13 -16.58
N TYR A 262 -11.70 -8.87 -16.23
CA TYR A 262 -12.62 -7.75 -16.47
C TYR A 262 -12.95 -7.57 -17.96
N LEU A 263 -11.98 -7.65 -18.87
CA LEU A 263 -12.23 -7.54 -20.31
C LEU A 263 -13.11 -8.69 -20.77
N TYR A 264 -12.76 -9.92 -20.39
CA TYR A 264 -13.56 -11.11 -20.63
C TYR A 264 -15.00 -10.91 -20.19
N ILE A 265 -15.19 -10.45 -18.94
CA ILE A 265 -16.50 -10.16 -18.38
C ILE A 265 -17.22 -9.06 -19.15
N LYS A 266 -16.54 -7.95 -19.44
CA LYS A 266 -17.07 -6.83 -20.21
C LYS A 266 -17.60 -7.29 -21.56
N TYR A 267 -16.83 -8.09 -22.29
CA TYR A 267 -17.22 -8.60 -23.60
C TYR A 267 -18.25 -9.71 -23.53
N PHE A 268 -18.18 -10.57 -22.52
CA PHE A 268 -19.20 -11.58 -22.24
C PHE A 268 -20.56 -10.89 -22.05
N ILE A 269 -20.61 -9.84 -21.22
CA ILE A 269 -21.83 -9.07 -20.96
C ILE A 269 -22.28 -8.31 -22.21
N ALA A 270 -21.36 -7.60 -22.88
CA ALA A 270 -21.69 -6.77 -24.03
C ALA A 270 -22.21 -7.59 -25.23
N ASN A 271 -21.78 -8.86 -25.35
CA ASN A 271 -22.18 -9.75 -26.43
C ASN A 271 -23.11 -10.88 -25.95
N TYR A 272 -23.68 -10.76 -24.75
CA TYR A 272 -24.48 -11.80 -24.11
C TYR A 272 -25.56 -12.38 -25.03
N THR A 273 -26.29 -11.54 -25.76
CA THR A 273 -27.35 -11.98 -26.68
C THR A 273 -26.83 -12.89 -27.79
N TYR A 274 -25.62 -12.62 -28.29
CA TYR A 274 -24.96 -13.45 -29.30
C TYR A 274 -24.42 -14.75 -28.69
N LEU A 275 -23.92 -14.67 -27.45
CA LEU A 275 -23.37 -15.82 -26.73
C LEU A 275 -24.45 -16.76 -26.18
N LEU A 276 -25.71 -16.33 -26.12
CA LEU A 276 -26.82 -17.06 -25.52
C LEU A 276 -26.92 -18.54 -25.95
N PRO A 277 -26.87 -18.90 -27.25
CA PRO A 277 -26.92 -20.30 -27.67
C PRO A 277 -25.70 -21.13 -27.22
N MET A 278 -24.55 -20.48 -27.01
CA MET A 278 -23.34 -21.12 -26.50
C MET A 278 -23.44 -21.30 -24.97
N ILE A 279 -23.98 -20.31 -24.26
CA ILE A 279 -24.22 -20.34 -22.81
C ILE A 279 -25.17 -21.48 -22.44
N GLU A 280 -26.29 -21.63 -23.15
CA GLU A 280 -27.27 -22.70 -22.93
C GLU A 280 -26.67 -24.09 -23.13
N ARG A 281 -25.70 -24.23 -24.05
CA ARG A 281 -24.97 -25.48 -24.30
C ARG A 281 -23.74 -25.65 -23.40
N LYS A 282 -23.45 -24.69 -22.53
CA LYS A 282 -22.21 -24.60 -21.74
C LYS A 282 -20.94 -24.76 -22.59
N ASP A 283 -20.93 -24.19 -23.79
CA ASP A 283 -19.81 -24.22 -24.73
C ASP A 283 -18.71 -23.23 -24.33
N VAL A 284 -17.94 -23.60 -23.30
CA VAL A 284 -16.84 -22.81 -22.75
C VAL A 284 -15.83 -22.42 -23.82
N ILE A 285 -15.50 -23.35 -24.73
CA ILE A 285 -14.48 -23.16 -25.76
C ILE A 285 -14.96 -22.13 -26.78
N GLY A 286 -16.16 -22.31 -27.34
CA GLY A 286 -16.71 -21.38 -28.34
C GLY A 286 -16.90 -19.95 -27.80
N ILE A 287 -17.32 -19.82 -26.54
CA ILE A 287 -17.44 -18.51 -25.87
C ILE A 287 -16.06 -17.83 -25.75
N SER A 288 -15.05 -18.58 -25.32
CA SER A 288 -13.71 -18.05 -25.14
C SER A 288 -13.11 -17.55 -26.45
N GLU A 289 -13.17 -18.38 -27.49
CA GLU A 289 -12.62 -18.05 -28.80
C GLU A 289 -13.24 -16.76 -29.35
N TYR A 290 -14.56 -16.60 -29.19
CA TYR A 290 -15.25 -15.39 -29.60
C TYR A 290 -14.77 -14.16 -28.82
N ILE A 291 -14.73 -14.22 -27.49
CA ILE A 291 -14.32 -13.10 -26.64
C ILE A 291 -12.86 -12.73 -26.90
N ASP A 292 -11.98 -13.71 -27.07
CA ASP A 292 -10.57 -13.50 -27.40
C ASP A 292 -10.39 -12.72 -28.71
N VAL A 293 -11.21 -13.02 -29.72
CA VAL A 293 -11.23 -12.25 -30.97
C VAL A 293 -11.66 -10.80 -30.72
N GLN A 294 -12.64 -10.56 -29.86
CA GLN A 294 -13.10 -9.19 -29.51
C GLN A 294 -12.05 -8.40 -28.71
N ILE A 295 -11.31 -9.05 -27.81
CA ILE A 295 -10.22 -8.43 -27.05
C ILE A 295 -9.08 -8.06 -28.00
N ARG A 296 -8.65 -9.00 -28.86
CA ARG A 296 -7.55 -8.78 -29.82
C ARG A 296 -7.87 -7.66 -30.81
N SER A 297 -9.10 -7.59 -31.32
CA SER A 297 -9.49 -6.56 -32.28
C SER A 297 -9.41 -5.14 -31.70
N GLN A 298 -9.62 -4.96 -30.39
CA GLN A 298 -9.42 -3.66 -29.72
C GLN A 298 -7.94 -3.36 -29.43
N LEU A 299 -7.15 -4.36 -29.04
CA LEU A 299 -5.71 -4.16 -28.74
C LEU A 299 -4.94 -3.73 -29.99
N TYR A 300 -5.24 -4.32 -31.16
CA TYR A 300 -4.65 -3.92 -32.44
C TYR A 300 -4.90 -2.45 -32.82
N ASN A 301 -6.05 -1.89 -32.43
CA ASN A 301 -6.38 -0.49 -32.71
C ASN A 301 -5.65 0.50 -31.77
N LEU A 302 -5.14 0.02 -30.62
CA LEU A 302 -4.38 0.83 -29.65
C LEU A 302 -2.86 0.77 -29.92
N SER A 303 -2.37 -0.30 -30.57
CA SER A 303 -0.95 -0.53 -30.85
C SER A 303 -0.63 -0.39 -32.35
N ASN A 304 -0.62 0.83 -32.89
CA ASN A 304 -0.12 1.07 -34.25
C ASN A 304 1.41 0.85 -34.42
N ASN A 305 2.14 0.35 -33.42
CA ASN A 305 3.61 0.26 -33.44
C ASN A 305 4.21 -1.06 -32.91
N VAL A 306 3.55 -2.22 -33.05
CA VAL A 306 4.25 -3.51 -32.89
C VAL A 306 3.81 -4.49 -33.97
N SER A 307 4.63 -4.62 -35.01
CA SER A 307 4.47 -5.62 -36.06
C SER A 307 4.94 -7.00 -35.56
N ASN A 308 4.21 -8.03 -36.01
CA ASN A 308 4.54 -9.47 -35.94
C ASN A 308 4.35 -10.17 -34.58
N ILE A 309 3.08 -10.43 -34.24
CA ILE A 309 2.72 -11.65 -33.50
C ILE A 309 2.12 -12.64 -34.51
N ASN A 310 2.80 -13.76 -34.73
CA ASN A 310 2.38 -14.80 -35.68
C ASN A 310 1.01 -15.38 -35.31
N LYS A 311 0.07 -15.37 -36.27
CA LYS A 311 -1.32 -15.84 -36.12
C LYS A 311 -1.47 -17.35 -35.84
N LYS A 312 -0.40 -18.15 -35.84
CA LYS A 312 -0.47 -19.62 -35.76
C LYS A 312 -0.14 -20.23 -34.38
N ASP A 313 0.53 -19.51 -33.48
CA ASP A 313 0.95 -20.07 -32.18
C ASP A 313 -0.06 -19.82 -31.04
N ALA A 314 -1.17 -19.11 -31.31
CA ALA A 314 -2.11 -18.64 -30.30
C ALA A 314 -3.27 -19.62 -29.96
N TYR A 315 -3.38 -20.76 -30.66
CA TYR A 315 -4.60 -21.58 -30.67
C TYR A 315 -4.59 -22.83 -29.77
N GLN A 316 -3.63 -23.02 -28.87
CA GLN A 316 -3.52 -24.34 -28.20
C GLN A 316 -3.39 -24.40 -26.68
N HIS A 317 -3.49 -23.30 -25.94
CA HIS A 317 -3.41 -23.40 -24.47
C HIS A 317 -4.44 -22.53 -23.78
N TYR A 318 -5.67 -23.03 -23.68
CA TYR A 318 -6.53 -22.67 -22.57
C TYR A 318 -5.99 -23.38 -21.34
N ASP A 319 -5.51 -22.61 -20.36
CA ASP A 319 -5.16 -23.21 -19.09
C ASP A 319 -6.44 -23.58 -18.31
N GLN A 320 -6.28 -24.36 -17.24
CA GLN A 320 -7.41 -24.76 -16.38
C GLN A 320 -8.06 -23.58 -15.65
N ALA A 321 -7.49 -22.38 -15.71
CA ALA A 321 -7.99 -21.21 -15.04
C ALA A 321 -8.96 -20.43 -15.92
N ASP A 322 -8.63 -20.24 -17.20
CA ASP A 322 -9.54 -19.62 -18.18
C ASP A 322 -10.84 -20.42 -18.27
N GLN A 323 -10.74 -21.75 -18.32
CA GLN A 323 -11.89 -22.65 -18.31
C GLN A 323 -12.73 -22.54 -17.02
N TYR A 324 -12.07 -22.40 -15.87
CA TYR A 324 -12.76 -22.22 -14.59
C TYR A 324 -13.50 -20.89 -14.54
N LEU A 325 -12.85 -19.78 -14.93
CA LEU A 325 -13.47 -18.46 -15.00
C LEU A 325 -14.71 -18.50 -15.89
N LEU A 326 -14.57 -18.99 -17.12
CA LEU A 326 -15.67 -19.05 -18.08
C LEU A 326 -16.81 -19.93 -17.58
N SER A 327 -16.52 -21.08 -16.97
CA SER A 327 -17.55 -21.93 -16.35
C SER A 327 -18.32 -21.17 -15.27
N GLN A 328 -17.61 -20.46 -14.38
CA GLN A 328 -18.27 -19.67 -13.32
C GLN A 328 -19.09 -18.51 -13.89
N LEU A 329 -18.62 -17.87 -14.97
CA LEU A 329 -19.36 -16.81 -15.65
C LEU A 329 -20.62 -17.33 -16.34
N ILE A 330 -20.56 -18.51 -16.96
CA ILE A 330 -21.72 -19.18 -17.57
C ILE A 330 -22.75 -19.52 -16.51
N ASP A 331 -22.34 -20.13 -15.39
CA ASP A 331 -23.26 -20.51 -14.32
C ASP A 331 -23.94 -19.26 -13.72
N LEU A 332 -23.18 -18.18 -13.52
CA LEU A 332 -23.72 -16.91 -13.05
C LEU A 332 -24.69 -16.26 -14.07
N ALA A 333 -24.41 -16.42 -15.36
CA ALA A 333 -25.30 -15.95 -16.42
C ALA A 333 -26.61 -16.69 -16.45
N LEU A 334 -26.58 -18.02 -16.31
CA LEU A 334 -27.77 -18.84 -16.19
C LEU A 334 -28.58 -18.45 -14.94
N GLU A 335 -27.93 -18.13 -13.82
CA GLU A 335 -28.61 -17.64 -12.60
C GLU A 335 -29.31 -16.29 -12.84
N ILE A 336 -28.65 -15.34 -13.50
CA ILE A 336 -29.24 -14.03 -13.84
C ILE A 336 -30.43 -14.22 -14.78
N MET A 337 -30.32 -15.09 -15.78
CA MET A 337 -31.41 -15.43 -16.70
C MET A 337 -32.63 -16.00 -15.99
N ALA A 338 -32.41 -16.95 -15.08
CA ALA A 338 -33.48 -17.58 -14.30
C ALA A 338 -34.24 -16.58 -13.42
N SER A 339 -33.62 -15.44 -13.10
CA SER A 339 -34.24 -14.36 -12.32
C SER A 339 -35.03 -13.34 -13.17
N HIS A 340 -35.12 -13.51 -14.49
CA HIS A 340 -35.72 -12.58 -15.45
C HIS A 340 -35.13 -11.15 -15.42
N LYS A 341 -33.86 -11.00 -15.05
CA LYS A 341 -33.17 -9.69 -15.00
C LYS A 341 -32.16 -9.54 -16.13
N SER A 342 -31.91 -8.31 -16.57
CA SER A 342 -30.99 -8.02 -17.66
C SER A 342 -29.54 -7.85 -17.18
N PHE A 343 -28.62 -8.29 -18.03
CA PHE A 343 -27.17 -8.13 -17.86
C PHE A 343 -26.67 -6.69 -18.06
N GLU A 344 -27.49 -5.81 -18.67
CA GLU A 344 -27.13 -4.42 -19.00
C GLU A 344 -26.82 -3.57 -17.77
N GLY A 345 -27.48 -3.82 -16.64
CA GLY A 345 -27.20 -3.11 -15.39
C GLY A 345 -25.82 -3.42 -14.80
N PHE A 346 -25.20 -4.53 -15.23
CA PHE A 346 -23.98 -5.06 -14.64
C PHE A 346 -22.71 -4.46 -15.27
N SER A 347 -22.63 -4.35 -16.60
CA SER A 347 -21.50 -3.69 -17.30
C SER A 347 -21.25 -2.27 -16.78
N TYR A 348 -22.32 -1.60 -16.39
CA TYR A 348 -22.29 -0.25 -15.82
C TYR A 348 -21.52 -0.12 -14.50
N TYR A 349 -21.39 -1.18 -13.69
CA TYR A 349 -20.55 -1.16 -12.47
C TYR A 349 -19.06 -1.15 -12.79
N PHE A 350 -18.70 -1.70 -13.93
CA PHE A 350 -17.34 -1.87 -14.41
C PHE A 350 -16.89 -0.68 -15.28
N GLU A 351 -17.82 0.15 -15.73
CA GLU A 351 -17.54 1.38 -16.46
C GLU A 351 -17.16 2.55 -15.54
N TYR A 352 -15.93 3.05 -15.70
CA TYR A 352 -15.57 4.35 -15.15
C TYR A 352 -15.98 5.48 -16.11
N LYS A 353 -17.03 6.22 -15.77
CA LYS A 353 -17.37 7.48 -16.45
C LYS A 353 -16.50 8.60 -15.87
N ALA A 354 -15.45 8.98 -16.59
CA ALA A 354 -14.55 10.05 -16.19
C ALA A 354 -15.33 11.37 -16.02
N ILE A 355 -15.59 11.78 -14.78
CA ILE A 355 -16.13 13.11 -14.49
C ILE A 355 -14.96 14.10 -14.57
N ARG A 356 -14.81 14.74 -15.73
CA ARG A 356 -14.09 16.02 -15.96
C ARG A 356 -12.69 16.17 -15.34
N ALA A 357 -11.77 15.22 -15.55
CA ALA A 357 -10.35 15.48 -15.31
C ALA A 357 -9.51 14.98 -16.49
N ARG A 358 -9.21 15.89 -17.43
CA ARG A 358 -8.44 15.60 -18.66
C ARG A 358 -6.96 15.27 -18.42
N ASN A 359 -6.42 15.41 -17.21
CA ASN A 359 -4.97 15.40 -16.99
C ASN A 359 -4.47 14.43 -15.89
N SER A 360 -5.19 13.36 -15.54
CA SER A 360 -4.62 12.32 -14.66
C SER A 360 -4.69 10.93 -15.29
N ASN A 361 -3.51 10.34 -15.54
CA ASN A 361 -3.31 8.96 -16.04
C ASN A 361 -3.95 7.88 -15.14
N MET A 362 -4.52 8.23 -13.99
CA MET A 362 -5.14 7.30 -13.03
C MET A 362 -6.65 7.10 -13.24
N ASN A 363 -7.24 7.67 -14.30
CA ASN A 363 -8.68 7.64 -14.56
C ASN A 363 -9.11 6.53 -15.55
N SER A 364 -8.29 5.51 -15.77
CA SER A 364 -8.59 4.40 -16.67
C SER A 364 -9.12 3.18 -15.90
N ASN A 365 -9.92 2.34 -16.56
CA ASN A 365 -10.34 1.05 -16.00
C ASN A 365 -9.13 0.18 -15.58
N MET A 366 -8.00 0.33 -16.27
CA MET A 366 -6.75 -0.34 -15.92
C MET A 366 -6.22 0.06 -14.54
N ALA A 367 -6.24 1.35 -14.19
CA ALA A 367 -5.81 1.82 -12.87
C ALA A 367 -6.74 1.30 -11.75
N ILE A 368 -8.04 1.18 -12.05
CA ILE A 368 -9.04 0.61 -11.13
C ILE A 368 -8.77 -0.87 -10.90
N MET A 369 -8.54 -1.63 -11.97
CA MET A 369 -8.26 -3.06 -11.89
C MET A 369 -6.92 -3.34 -11.21
N ALA A 370 -5.86 -2.56 -11.47
CA ALA A 370 -4.59 -2.62 -10.74
C ALA A 370 -4.79 -2.41 -9.24
N ARG A 371 -5.71 -1.52 -8.87
CA ARG A 371 -6.01 -1.27 -7.47
C ARG A 371 -6.82 -2.40 -6.83
N ILE A 372 -7.84 -2.91 -7.52
CA ILE A 372 -8.63 -4.06 -7.07
C ILE A 372 -7.69 -5.25 -6.84
N GLN A 373 -6.78 -5.48 -7.78
CA GLN A 373 -5.75 -6.48 -7.68
C GLN A 373 -4.88 -6.29 -6.44
N ALA A 374 -4.29 -5.12 -6.23
CA ALA A 374 -3.50 -4.87 -5.03
C ALA A 374 -4.30 -5.08 -3.74
N ILE A 375 -5.57 -4.67 -3.68
CA ILE A 375 -6.44 -4.89 -2.52
C ILE A 375 -6.66 -6.39 -2.26
N PHE A 376 -6.94 -7.17 -3.31
CA PHE A 376 -7.15 -8.61 -3.19
C PHE A 376 -5.87 -9.37 -2.88
N GLU A 377 -4.75 -8.94 -3.43
CA GLU A 377 -3.41 -9.44 -3.10
C GLU A 377 -3.14 -9.25 -1.61
N GLN A 378 -3.26 -8.01 -1.10
CA GLN A 378 -3.04 -7.70 0.30
C GLN A 378 -3.97 -8.50 1.23
N TRP A 379 -5.26 -8.59 0.88
CA TRP A 379 -6.22 -9.37 1.67
C TRP A 379 -5.91 -10.87 1.64
N SER A 380 -5.58 -11.41 0.47
CA SER A 380 -5.26 -12.83 0.31
C SER A 380 -4.05 -13.19 1.14
N ILE A 381 -3.01 -12.36 1.14
CA ILE A 381 -1.80 -12.49 1.97
C ILE A 381 -2.12 -12.47 3.47
N GLN A 382 -2.92 -11.50 3.92
CA GLN A 382 -3.30 -11.38 5.34
C GLN A 382 -4.09 -12.60 5.86
N ASN A 383 -4.76 -13.32 4.95
CA ASN A 383 -5.55 -14.50 5.25
C ASN A 383 -4.88 -15.80 4.76
N PHE A 384 -3.70 -15.70 4.13
CA PHE A 384 -2.91 -16.83 3.69
C PHE A 384 -2.20 -17.42 4.92
N GLY A 385 -2.64 -18.59 5.36
CA GLY A 385 -2.13 -19.20 6.59
C GLY A 385 -2.85 -20.47 7.03
N ASN A 386 -3.99 -20.82 6.44
CA ASN A 386 -4.59 -22.13 6.64
C ASN A 386 -3.98 -23.16 5.67
N VAL A 387 -2.69 -23.47 5.90
CA VAL A 387 -1.92 -24.47 5.15
C VAL A 387 -2.65 -25.83 5.13
N GLU A 388 -3.41 -26.17 6.18
CA GLU A 388 -4.22 -27.39 6.22
C GLU A 388 -5.40 -27.40 5.25
N ALA A 389 -6.14 -26.29 5.11
CA ALA A 389 -7.24 -26.19 4.15
C ALA A 389 -6.75 -26.32 2.70
N MET A 390 -5.52 -25.87 2.41
CA MET A 390 -4.88 -26.05 1.12
C MET A 390 -4.32 -27.46 0.93
N LYS A 391 -3.71 -28.07 1.95
CA LYS A 391 -3.27 -29.48 1.90
C LYS A 391 -4.42 -30.46 1.64
N ARG A 392 -5.64 -30.12 2.07
CA ARG A 392 -6.86 -30.93 1.82
C ARG A 392 -7.47 -30.70 0.44
N SER A 393 -7.05 -29.66 -0.27
CA SER A 393 -7.53 -29.33 -1.60
C SER A 393 -6.73 -30.08 -2.66
N LYS A 394 -7.38 -30.99 -3.39
CA LYS A 394 -6.73 -31.76 -4.48
C LYS A 394 -6.20 -30.89 -5.61
N ASP A 395 -6.78 -29.71 -5.80
CA ASP A 395 -6.54 -28.85 -6.99
C ASP A 395 -5.95 -27.47 -6.63
N GLY A 396 -5.52 -27.26 -5.39
CA GLY A 396 -4.97 -25.97 -4.93
C GLY A 396 -6.01 -24.86 -4.72
N LEU A 397 -7.30 -25.14 -4.88
CA LEU A 397 -8.39 -24.22 -4.52
C LEU A 397 -8.49 -24.05 -3.00
N ILE A 398 -8.75 -22.84 -2.51
CA ILE A 398 -9.09 -22.63 -1.09
C ILE A 398 -10.40 -23.37 -0.79
N SER A 399 -10.34 -24.36 0.09
CA SER A 399 -11.53 -24.88 0.78
C SER A 399 -12.02 -23.80 1.73
N TRP A 400 -12.99 -22.99 1.28
CA TRP A 400 -13.64 -21.98 2.10
C TRP A 400 -14.45 -22.67 3.20
N ASN A 401 -13.97 -22.67 4.43
CA ASN A 401 -14.80 -23.00 5.58
C ASN A 401 -15.71 -21.80 5.94
N ASP A 402 -16.74 -22.02 6.75
CA ASP A 402 -17.72 -21.00 7.11
C ASP A 402 -17.08 -19.72 7.68
N GLY A 403 -16.00 -19.87 8.45
CA GLY A 403 -15.22 -18.75 9.00
C GLY A 403 -14.58 -17.89 7.93
N ASN A 404 -13.87 -18.50 6.96
CA ASN A 404 -13.21 -17.78 5.88
C ASN A 404 -14.21 -17.16 4.89
N ALA A 405 -15.30 -17.88 4.59
CA ALA A 405 -16.37 -17.36 3.75
C ALA A 405 -17.02 -16.10 4.34
N SER A 406 -17.25 -16.08 5.66
CA SER A 406 -17.81 -14.91 6.34
C SER A 406 -16.86 -13.69 6.30
N ARG A 407 -15.55 -13.91 6.46
CA ARG A 407 -14.52 -12.85 6.39
C ARG A 407 -14.38 -12.30 4.98
N LEU A 408 -14.34 -13.18 3.97
CA LEU A 408 -14.33 -12.78 2.57
C LEU A 408 -15.56 -11.94 2.25
N LYS A 409 -16.75 -12.41 2.62
CA LYS A 409 -18.01 -11.68 2.44
C LYS A 409 -18.01 -10.31 3.14
N SER A 410 -17.52 -10.23 4.38
CA SER A 410 -17.38 -8.96 5.10
C SER A 410 -16.42 -8.00 4.41
N PHE A 411 -15.29 -8.51 3.89
CA PHE A 411 -14.32 -7.72 3.16
C PHE A 411 -14.90 -7.20 1.85
N ILE A 412 -15.57 -8.05 1.07
CA ILE A 412 -16.23 -7.65 -0.18
C ILE A 412 -17.29 -6.58 0.10
N ASN A 413 -18.12 -6.77 1.13
CA ASN A 413 -19.12 -5.78 1.53
C ASN A 413 -18.50 -4.43 1.96
N SER A 414 -17.26 -4.43 2.45
CA SER A 414 -16.54 -3.19 2.76
C SER A 414 -16.01 -2.46 1.51
N LEU A 415 -15.89 -3.16 0.38
CA LEU A 415 -15.44 -2.59 -0.88
C LEU A 415 -16.59 -2.02 -1.70
N VAL A 416 -17.81 -2.56 -1.61
CA VAL A 416 -18.95 -2.16 -2.45
C VAL A 416 -19.79 -1.05 -1.79
N ASP A 417 -20.15 0.01 -2.53
CA ASP A 417 -21.02 1.08 -2.03
C ASP A 417 -22.51 0.68 -1.99
N VAL A 418 -22.92 0.08 -0.87
CA VAL A 418 -24.30 -0.37 -0.62
C VAL A 418 -25.25 0.77 -0.22
N ARG A 419 -24.74 1.97 0.08
CA ARG A 419 -25.52 3.03 0.75
C ARG A 419 -26.36 3.92 -0.18
N ASN A 420 -26.17 3.85 -1.49
CA ASN A 420 -26.79 4.77 -2.46
C ASN A 420 -27.95 4.20 -3.28
N GLN A 421 -28.66 3.14 -2.83
CA GLN A 421 -29.59 2.44 -3.74
C GLN A 421 -30.98 2.13 -3.15
N GLN A 422 -32.02 2.33 -3.97
CA GLN A 422 -33.41 1.93 -3.71
C GLN A 422 -33.51 0.40 -3.52
N LYS A 423 -34.27 -0.04 -2.52
CA LYS A 423 -34.01 -1.25 -1.71
C LYS A 423 -34.15 -2.65 -2.37
N ALA A 424 -34.86 -2.82 -3.49
CA ALA A 424 -35.17 -4.17 -4.00
C ALA A 424 -34.27 -4.63 -5.15
N GLU A 425 -34.12 -3.83 -6.22
CA GLU A 425 -33.25 -4.15 -7.36
C GLU A 425 -31.76 -4.13 -7.00
N SER A 426 -31.38 -3.28 -6.04
CA SER A 426 -30.02 -3.13 -5.52
C SER A 426 -29.50 -4.36 -4.80
N SER A 427 -30.34 -5.06 -4.04
CA SER A 427 -29.93 -6.24 -3.28
C SER A 427 -29.47 -7.38 -4.20
N PHE A 428 -30.21 -7.63 -5.28
CA PHE A 428 -29.87 -8.62 -6.29
C PHE A 428 -28.60 -8.23 -7.04
N MET A 429 -28.48 -6.98 -7.50
CA MET A 429 -27.28 -6.51 -8.19
C MET A 429 -26.03 -6.57 -7.30
N THR A 430 -26.16 -6.25 -6.01
CA THR A 430 -25.07 -6.35 -5.02
C THR A 430 -24.64 -7.80 -4.83
N TYR A 431 -25.59 -8.74 -4.75
CA TYR A 431 -25.28 -10.16 -4.65
C TYR A 431 -24.51 -10.68 -5.86
N GLN A 432 -24.94 -10.31 -7.08
CA GLN A 432 -24.21 -10.69 -8.30
C GLN A 432 -22.80 -10.08 -8.31
N LEU A 433 -22.67 -8.81 -7.91
CA LEU A 433 -21.36 -8.16 -7.81
C LEU A 433 -20.42 -8.86 -6.82
N GLN A 434 -20.96 -9.31 -5.69
CA GLN A 434 -20.23 -10.08 -4.71
C GLN A 434 -19.74 -11.41 -5.30
N LYS A 435 -20.60 -12.14 -6.02
CA LYS A 435 -20.25 -13.39 -6.70
C LYS A 435 -19.12 -13.22 -7.71
N PHE A 436 -19.16 -12.13 -8.49
CA PHE A 436 -18.06 -11.80 -9.39
C PHE A 436 -16.74 -11.60 -8.65
N ILE A 437 -16.76 -10.84 -7.55
CA ILE A 437 -15.56 -10.62 -6.74
C ILE A 437 -15.02 -11.94 -6.18
N GLU A 438 -15.90 -12.84 -5.72
CA GLU A 438 -15.51 -14.18 -5.24
C GLU A 438 -14.77 -14.97 -6.33
N ILE A 439 -15.25 -14.92 -7.58
CA ILE A 439 -14.59 -15.58 -8.72
C ILE A 439 -13.19 -15.00 -8.96
N PHE A 440 -13.03 -13.66 -8.96
CA PHE A 440 -11.73 -13.01 -9.14
C PHE A 440 -10.73 -13.40 -8.04
N VAL A 441 -11.17 -13.42 -6.78
CA VAL A 441 -10.31 -13.80 -5.65
C VAL A 441 -9.89 -15.27 -5.75
N ALA A 442 -10.82 -16.17 -6.11
CA ALA A 442 -10.51 -17.59 -6.28
C ALA A 442 -9.49 -17.83 -7.41
N MET A 443 -9.68 -17.14 -8.55
CA MET A 443 -8.76 -17.19 -9.69
C MET A 443 -7.36 -16.69 -9.31
N PHE A 444 -7.30 -15.53 -8.67
CA PHE A 444 -6.05 -14.92 -8.23
C PHE A 444 -5.25 -15.86 -7.31
N VAL A 445 -5.92 -16.50 -6.35
CA VAL A 445 -5.28 -17.47 -5.46
C VAL A 445 -4.77 -18.69 -6.22
N LYS A 446 -5.60 -19.27 -7.10
CA LYS A 446 -5.28 -20.49 -7.85
C LYS A 446 -4.08 -20.28 -8.78
N ASN A 447 -3.99 -19.13 -9.44
CA ASN A 447 -3.02 -18.92 -10.52
C ASN A 447 -1.76 -18.20 -10.08
N LYS A 448 -1.81 -17.35 -9.05
CA LYS A 448 -0.61 -16.64 -8.58
C LYS A 448 -0.05 -17.29 -7.34
N ILE A 449 -0.84 -17.35 -6.27
CA ILE A 449 -0.29 -17.75 -4.98
C ILE A 449 0.01 -19.25 -4.92
N PHE A 450 -0.87 -20.10 -5.46
CA PHE A 450 -0.62 -21.54 -5.45
C PHE A 450 0.57 -21.92 -6.34
N ILE A 451 0.69 -21.32 -7.54
CA ILE A 451 1.85 -21.53 -8.43
C ILE A 451 3.15 -21.12 -7.72
N PHE A 452 3.17 -19.95 -7.10
CA PHE A 452 4.30 -19.49 -6.28
C PHE A 452 4.64 -20.48 -5.14
N SER A 453 3.63 -20.93 -4.40
CA SER A 453 3.81 -21.85 -3.27
C SER A 453 4.36 -23.21 -3.72
N ARG A 454 3.88 -23.72 -4.86
CA ARG A 454 4.37 -24.95 -5.48
C ARG A 454 5.81 -24.77 -5.96
N ALA A 455 6.11 -23.62 -6.57
CA ALA A 455 7.39 -23.33 -7.18
C ALA A 455 8.56 -23.34 -6.20
N LEU A 456 8.32 -22.88 -4.98
CA LEU A 456 9.37 -22.79 -3.96
C LEU A 456 9.37 -24.00 -3.01
N HIS A 457 8.58 -25.04 -3.29
CA HIS A 457 8.36 -26.18 -2.38
C HIS A 457 7.99 -25.74 -0.95
N MET A 458 7.35 -24.57 -0.80
CA MET A 458 7.10 -23.92 0.49
C MET A 458 5.85 -24.43 1.22
N ALA A 459 5.21 -25.49 0.71
CA ALA A 459 4.02 -26.10 1.32
C ALA A 459 4.24 -26.58 2.77
N GLU A 460 5.51 -26.75 3.18
CA GLU A 460 5.87 -27.17 4.53
C GLU A 460 6.35 -26.03 5.45
N ASN A 461 6.90 -24.94 4.91
CA ASN A 461 7.46 -23.81 5.67
C ASN A 461 7.02 -22.46 5.07
N PHE A 462 5.73 -22.16 5.17
CA PHE A 462 5.17 -20.93 4.64
C PHE A 462 5.71 -19.70 5.39
N ARG A 463 6.37 -18.79 4.67
CA ARG A 463 6.81 -17.50 5.20
C ARG A 463 5.88 -16.39 4.69
N PRO A 464 5.51 -15.42 5.54
CA PRO A 464 4.69 -14.29 5.10
C PRO A 464 5.37 -13.52 3.97
N PHE A 465 4.63 -13.20 2.91
CA PHE A 465 5.10 -12.45 1.75
C PHE A 465 4.07 -11.38 1.37
N THR A 466 4.46 -10.38 0.59
CA THR A 466 3.55 -9.45 -0.10
C THR A 466 3.80 -9.49 -1.59
N ILE A 467 2.79 -9.13 -2.38
CA ILE A 467 2.99 -8.81 -3.79
C ILE A 467 3.32 -7.33 -3.91
N VAL A 468 4.33 -7.04 -4.73
CA VAL A 468 4.76 -5.67 -5.02
C VAL A 468 4.13 -5.28 -6.34
N PRO A 469 3.25 -4.27 -6.37
CA PRO A 469 2.67 -3.81 -7.61
C PRO A 469 3.72 -3.20 -8.52
N HIS A 470 3.51 -3.42 -9.81
CA HIS A 470 4.43 -3.09 -10.88
C HIS A 470 3.65 -2.49 -12.05
N SER A 471 4.33 -1.70 -12.88
CA SER A 471 3.76 -1.13 -14.10
C SER A 471 3.71 -2.14 -15.24
N ASP A 472 4.59 -3.15 -15.24
CA ASP A 472 4.67 -4.15 -16.30
C ASP A 472 3.67 -5.31 -16.10
N PRO A 473 2.63 -5.47 -16.92
CA PRO A 473 1.66 -6.57 -16.81
C PRO A 473 2.26 -7.98 -16.78
N GLN A 474 3.48 -8.15 -17.31
CA GLN A 474 4.07 -9.45 -17.63
C GLN A 474 4.87 -10.06 -16.46
N THR A 475 5.18 -9.25 -15.45
CA THR A 475 6.14 -9.59 -14.41
C THR A 475 5.48 -9.53 -13.04
N LEU A 476 5.18 -10.67 -12.41
CA LEU A 476 4.70 -10.65 -11.02
C LEU A 476 5.90 -10.58 -10.06
N CYS A 477 5.85 -9.65 -9.11
CA CYS A 477 6.87 -9.54 -8.08
C CYS A 477 6.34 -9.89 -6.69
N ILE A 478 6.96 -10.89 -6.05
CA ILE A 478 6.66 -11.30 -4.68
C ILE A 478 7.83 -10.94 -3.78
N PHE A 479 7.55 -10.14 -2.75
CA PHE A 479 8.50 -9.76 -1.72
C PHE A 479 8.26 -10.57 -0.44
N GLN A 480 9.30 -11.25 0.03
CA GLN A 480 9.26 -11.98 1.28
C GLN A 480 10.33 -11.46 2.22
N SER A 481 9.91 -10.86 3.33
CA SER A 481 10.84 -10.30 4.32
C SER A 481 11.69 -11.40 4.97
N SER A 482 12.97 -11.09 5.24
CA SER A 482 13.88 -11.99 5.92
C SER A 482 14.81 -11.22 6.86
N LYS A 483 14.85 -11.64 8.12
CA LYS A 483 15.77 -11.06 9.12
C LYS A 483 17.23 -11.54 8.95
N ASN A 484 17.45 -12.59 8.15
CA ASN A 484 18.76 -13.22 8.01
C ASN A 484 19.57 -12.67 6.83
N LEU A 485 18.98 -11.77 6.04
CA LEU A 485 19.62 -11.19 4.87
C LEU A 485 20.34 -9.89 5.20
N ARG A 486 21.47 -9.66 4.53
CA ARG A 486 22.24 -8.39 4.57
C ARG A 486 22.00 -7.50 3.35
N ALA A 487 21.36 -8.03 2.32
CA ALA A 487 20.99 -7.34 1.08
C ALA A 487 19.72 -8.00 0.50
N ASN A 488 19.00 -7.28 -0.36
CA ASN A 488 17.89 -7.88 -1.09
C ASN A 488 18.43 -8.91 -2.08
N LEU A 489 17.74 -10.05 -2.21
CA LEU A 489 18.07 -11.07 -3.20
C LEU A 489 16.97 -11.12 -4.24
N PHE A 490 17.35 -11.06 -5.51
CA PHE A 490 16.40 -11.10 -6.62
C PHE A 490 16.56 -12.42 -7.35
N THR A 491 15.44 -13.12 -7.51
CA THR A 491 15.37 -14.41 -8.19
C THR A 491 14.32 -14.31 -9.27
N GLN A 492 14.75 -14.42 -10.52
CA GLN A 492 13.86 -14.60 -11.65
C GLN A 492 13.41 -16.07 -11.72
N ILE A 493 12.13 -16.30 -11.97
CA ILE A 493 11.52 -17.61 -12.12
C ILE A 493 10.79 -17.63 -13.47
N ASP A 494 11.26 -18.46 -14.39
CA ASP A 494 10.60 -18.65 -15.69
C ASP A 494 9.60 -19.81 -15.61
N LEU A 495 8.34 -19.55 -15.97
CA LEU A 495 7.22 -20.48 -15.81
C LEU A 495 6.85 -21.29 -17.07
N ASP A 496 7.65 -21.22 -18.14
CA ASP A 496 7.19 -21.59 -19.50
C ASP A 496 7.24 -23.07 -19.87
N GLU A 497 7.68 -23.95 -18.97
CA GLU A 497 7.71 -25.37 -19.28
C GLU A 497 6.73 -26.14 -18.36
N PRO A 498 5.87 -27.02 -18.91
CA PRO A 498 5.14 -28.01 -18.14
C PRO A 498 6.08 -29.04 -17.46
N ASP A 499 7.40 -28.88 -17.63
CA ASP A 499 8.41 -29.68 -16.98
C ASP A 499 8.50 -29.40 -15.48
N LYS A 500 8.80 -30.47 -14.76
CA LYS A 500 8.85 -30.54 -13.29
C LYS A 500 9.94 -29.66 -12.66
N ASN A 501 10.79 -29.00 -13.44
CA ASN A 501 11.94 -28.24 -12.97
C ASN A 501 11.82 -26.77 -13.39
N LEU A 502 11.41 -25.92 -12.46
CA LEU A 502 11.39 -24.47 -12.64
C LEU A 502 12.82 -23.93 -12.83
N LYS A 503 13.01 -23.10 -13.84
CA LYS A 503 14.28 -22.39 -14.06
C LYS A 503 14.30 -21.15 -13.19
N CYS A 504 15.09 -21.21 -12.11
CA CYS A 504 15.35 -20.09 -11.23
C CYS A 504 16.73 -19.50 -11.52
N ARG A 505 16.81 -18.17 -11.62
CA ARG A 505 18.06 -17.44 -11.82
C ARG A 505 18.15 -16.31 -10.82
N GLU A 506 19.15 -16.33 -9.96
CA GLU A 506 19.50 -15.18 -9.14
C GLU A 506 20.22 -14.13 -9.97
N PHE A 507 19.95 -12.85 -9.69
CA PHE A 507 20.60 -11.74 -10.36
C PHE A 507 20.64 -10.49 -9.47
N ILE A 508 21.46 -9.51 -9.86
CA ILE A 508 21.56 -8.22 -9.20
C ILE A 508 21.00 -7.18 -10.18
N PRO A 509 19.81 -6.61 -9.91
CA PRO A 509 19.19 -5.64 -10.82
C PRO A 509 19.87 -4.27 -10.72
N SER A 510 20.01 -3.60 -11.86
CA SER A 510 20.30 -2.15 -11.93
C SER A 510 19.08 -1.31 -11.55
N ILE A 511 19.26 0.01 -11.38
CA ILE A 511 18.14 0.94 -11.16
C ILE A 511 17.17 0.89 -12.33
N GLU A 512 17.72 0.85 -13.54
CA GLU A 512 16.99 0.78 -14.80
C GLU A 512 16.19 -0.54 -14.89
N ASP A 513 16.78 -1.67 -14.48
CA ASP A 513 16.05 -2.95 -14.40
C ASP A 513 14.86 -2.85 -13.44
N LEU A 514 15.06 -2.30 -12.25
CA LEU A 514 13.99 -2.14 -11.26
C LEU A 514 12.89 -1.18 -11.74
N LYS A 515 13.24 -0.12 -12.49
CA LYS A 515 12.27 0.78 -13.12
C LYS A 515 11.49 0.07 -14.22
N MET A 516 12.16 -0.67 -15.10
CA MET A 516 11.52 -1.45 -16.17
C MET A 516 10.57 -2.51 -15.61
N MET A 517 10.96 -3.18 -14.52
CA MET A 517 10.13 -4.13 -13.78
C MET A 517 9.01 -3.45 -12.96
N GLY A 518 8.95 -2.12 -12.93
CA GLY A 518 7.94 -1.36 -12.18
C GLY A 518 8.09 -1.38 -10.66
N LEU A 519 9.23 -1.87 -10.15
CA LEU A 519 9.57 -1.95 -8.73
C LEU A 519 10.12 -0.64 -8.16
N LEU A 520 10.45 0.30 -9.03
CA LEU A 520 10.79 1.68 -8.69
C LEU A 520 10.04 2.67 -9.58
N PRO A 521 9.77 3.89 -9.10
CA PRO A 521 9.17 4.93 -9.93
C PRO A 521 10.14 5.37 -11.03
N GLU A 522 9.64 5.75 -12.20
CA GLU A 522 10.47 6.30 -13.30
C GLU A 522 11.33 7.49 -12.84
N CYS A 523 10.79 8.32 -11.93
CA CYS A 523 11.49 9.49 -11.38
C CYS A 523 12.60 9.14 -10.36
N CYS A 524 12.77 7.86 -10.00
CA CYS A 524 13.77 7.43 -9.04
C CYS A 524 15.18 7.67 -9.57
N LYS A 525 16.02 8.35 -8.79
CA LYS A 525 17.38 8.69 -9.20
C LYS A 525 18.44 7.79 -8.60
N THR A 526 18.17 7.22 -7.43
CA THR A 526 19.16 6.46 -6.66
C THR A 526 18.54 5.17 -6.14
N LEU A 527 19.35 4.13 -5.98
CA LEU A 527 18.92 2.82 -5.46
C LEU A 527 19.52 2.59 -4.08
N ASP A 528 18.64 2.35 -3.10
CA ASP A 528 19.00 1.99 -1.72
C ASP A 528 20.11 2.89 -1.12
N GLY A 529 20.16 4.15 -1.57
CA GLY A 529 21.32 5.02 -1.46
C GLY A 529 20.96 6.48 -1.76
N PHE A 530 21.61 7.43 -1.11
CA PHE A 530 21.66 8.83 -1.48
C PHE A 530 23.03 9.04 -2.14
N GLU A 531 23.22 8.67 -3.41
CA GLU A 531 24.51 8.82 -4.12
C GLU A 531 25.26 10.12 -3.77
N GLU A 532 26.54 9.99 -3.42
CA GLU A 532 27.49 11.11 -3.40
C GLU A 532 27.66 11.56 -4.85
N ILE A 533 27.33 12.83 -5.12
CA ILE A 533 27.88 13.48 -6.29
C ILE A 533 29.38 13.54 -6.00
N VAL A 534 30.16 12.71 -6.68
CA VAL A 534 31.60 12.91 -6.79
C VAL A 534 31.74 14.31 -7.38
N CYS A 535 32.21 15.27 -6.57
CA CYS A 535 32.75 16.50 -7.15
C CYS A 535 33.88 16.04 -8.07
N GLU A 536 33.74 16.30 -9.37
CA GLU A 536 34.90 16.43 -10.24
C GLU A 536 35.71 17.62 -9.71
N ASP A 537 36.52 17.37 -8.70
CA ASP A 537 37.61 18.26 -8.32
C ASP A 537 38.73 18.01 -9.33
N GLU A 538 38.84 18.96 -10.25
CA GLU A 538 40.05 19.43 -10.94
C GLU A 538 41.32 18.58 -10.79
N ALA A 539 41.77 18.00 -11.90
CA ALA A 539 43.18 17.86 -12.24
C ALA A 539 43.39 18.11 -13.75
#